data_AF-A0A1L8CRA4-F1
#
_entry.id   AF-A0A1L8CRA4-F1
#
_cell.length_a   1.000
_cell.length_b   1.000
_cell.length_c   1.000
_cell.angle_alpha   90.00
_cell.angle_beta   90.00
_cell.angle_gamma   90.00
#
_symmetry.space_group_name_H-M   'P 1'
#
loop_
_entity.id
_entity.type
_entity.pdbx_description
1 polymer ?
#
loop_
_entity_poly.entity_id
_entity_poly.type
_entity_poly.pdbx_seq_one_letter_code
_entity_poly.pdbx_strand_id
1 'polypeptide(L)'
;MAKAQRKILNIKNIAKKAVAKADSQPQGRPEGSKLDLYKDEIVKRLKMGVSISNIAGQCDVSRKAIYDFLKKQEIAPKTFNPKDYKITD
;
A
#
# COMPACT_ATOMS: atom_id res chain seq x y z
N MET A 1 -10.70 40.01 -14.08
CA MET A 1 -11.14 39.75 -12.69
C MET A 1 -10.96 38.28 -12.24
N ALA A 2 -11.29 37.27 -13.06
CA ALA A 2 -11.31 35.85 -12.63
C ALA A 2 -9.95 35.21 -12.25
N LYS A 3 -8.82 35.60 -12.87
CA LYS A 3 -7.50 35.01 -12.58
C LYS A 3 -6.96 35.39 -11.19
N ALA A 4 -7.19 36.63 -10.75
CA ALA A 4 -6.74 37.11 -9.44
C ALA A 4 -7.49 36.41 -8.30
N GLN A 5 -8.81 36.29 -8.43
CA GLN A 5 -9.64 35.57 -7.47
C GLN A 5 -9.26 34.08 -7.36
N ARG A 6 -8.97 33.41 -8.48
CA ARG A 6 -8.47 32.02 -8.49
C ARG A 6 -7.13 31.86 -7.79
N LYS A 7 -6.19 32.81 -7.97
CA LYS A 7 -4.89 32.79 -7.27
C LYS A 7 -5.09 32.91 -5.75
N ILE A 8 -5.94 33.82 -5.31
CA ILE A 8 -6.25 34.02 -3.89
C ILE A 8 -6.87 32.74 -3.29
N LEU A 9 -7.80 32.11 -4.01
CA LEU A 9 -8.42 30.86 -3.58
C LEU A 9 -7.39 29.71 -3.47
N ASN A 10 -6.47 29.60 -4.43
CA ASN A 10 -5.44 28.56 -4.41
C ASN A 10 -4.50 28.72 -3.21
N ILE A 11 -4.05 29.96 -2.92
CA ILE A 11 -3.20 30.25 -1.76
C ILE A 11 -3.90 29.86 -0.45
N LYS A 12 -5.18 30.22 -0.30
CA LYS A 12 -5.99 29.82 0.88
C LYS A 12 -6.10 28.30 1.02
N ASN A 13 -6.30 27.59 -0.10
CA ASN A 13 -6.41 26.14 -0.09
C ASN A 13 -5.08 25.44 0.25
N ILE A 14 -3.95 25.97 -0.23
CA ILE A 14 -2.62 25.47 0.13
C ILE A 14 -2.37 25.64 1.63
N ALA A 15 -2.67 26.82 2.19
CA ALA A 15 -2.52 27.09 3.61
C ALA A 15 -3.39 26.15 4.48
N LYS A 16 -4.68 25.97 4.12
CA LYS A 16 -5.56 25.01 4.81
C LYS A 16 -5.04 23.57 4.74
N LYS A 17 -4.53 23.14 3.59
CA LYS A 17 -3.93 21.80 3.44
C LYS A 17 -2.65 21.64 4.26
N ALA A 18 -1.86 22.70 4.42
CA ALA A 18 -0.65 22.67 5.24
C ALA A 18 -0.98 22.52 6.74
N VAL A 19 -2.00 23.23 7.23
CA VAL A 19 -2.51 23.09 8.60
C VAL A 19 -3.02 21.67 8.86
N ALA A 20 -3.86 21.13 7.96
CA ALA A 20 -4.36 19.76 8.09
C ALA A 20 -3.25 18.69 8.08
N LYS A 21 -2.13 18.93 7.38
CA LYS A 21 -0.95 18.06 7.44
C LYS A 21 -0.22 18.14 8.79
N ALA A 22 -0.17 19.33 9.39
CA ALA A 22 0.44 19.54 10.70
C ALA A 22 -0.41 18.91 11.82
N ASP A 23 -1.73 18.93 11.69
CA ASP A 23 -2.69 18.30 12.62
C ASP A 23 -2.76 16.77 12.48
N SER A 24 -1.77 16.14 11.82
CA SER A 24 -1.66 14.69 11.59
C SER A 24 -2.89 14.04 10.95
N GLN A 25 -3.74 14.80 10.28
CA GLN A 25 -4.91 14.24 9.60
C GLN A 25 -4.45 13.41 8.39
N PRO A 26 -4.84 12.13 8.27
CA PRO A 26 -4.40 11.28 7.16
C PRO A 26 -4.92 11.83 5.84
N GLN A 27 -4.01 12.14 4.92
CA GLN A 27 -4.34 12.58 3.56
C GLN A 27 -4.28 11.41 2.58
N GLY A 28 -5.33 11.27 1.77
CA GLY A 28 -5.40 10.25 0.73
C GLY A 28 -6.42 9.16 1.04
N ARG A 29 -6.18 7.93 0.54
CA ARG A 29 -7.07 6.80 0.78
C ARG A 29 -6.95 6.35 2.25
N PRO A 30 -8.07 6.15 2.97
CA PRO A 30 -8.02 5.62 4.34
C PRO A 30 -7.40 4.22 4.36
N GLU A 31 -6.76 3.87 5.48
CA GLU A 31 -6.32 2.49 5.75
C GLU A 31 -7.53 1.54 5.81
N GLY A 32 -7.36 0.30 5.34
CA GLY A 32 -8.46 -0.68 5.21
C GLY A 32 -8.82 -1.03 3.77
N SER A 33 -7.93 -0.77 2.82
CA SER A 33 -8.03 -1.30 1.46
C SER A 33 -8.04 -2.84 1.46
N LYS A 34 -8.60 -3.50 0.43
CA LYS A 34 -8.59 -4.98 0.32
C LYS A 34 -7.21 -5.60 0.61
N LEU A 35 -6.13 -4.93 0.19
CA LEU A 35 -4.76 -5.37 0.48
C LEU A 35 -4.44 -5.38 1.98
N ASP A 36 -4.94 -4.40 2.75
CA ASP A 36 -4.69 -4.28 4.19
C ASP A 36 -5.24 -5.48 4.99
N LEU A 37 -6.33 -6.10 4.52
CA LEU A 37 -6.93 -7.30 5.12
C LEU A 37 -6.05 -8.55 4.94
N TYR A 38 -5.28 -8.62 3.86
CA TYR A 38 -4.51 -9.80 3.48
C TYR A 38 -3.00 -9.62 3.67
N LYS A 39 -2.53 -8.55 4.34
CA LYS A 39 -1.09 -8.27 4.50
C LYS A 39 -0.29 -9.45 5.04
N ASP A 40 -0.73 -9.99 6.17
CA ASP A 40 -0.04 -11.10 6.85
C ASP A 40 -0.06 -12.36 5.99
N GLU A 41 -1.17 -12.59 5.30
CA GLU A 41 -1.36 -13.75 4.44
C GLU A 41 -0.52 -13.67 3.15
N ILE A 42 -0.41 -12.47 2.55
CA ILE A 42 0.47 -12.21 1.41
C ILE A 42 1.92 -12.51 1.81
N VAL A 43 2.39 -12.02 2.96
CA VAL A 43 3.75 -12.27 3.45
C VAL A 43 3.98 -13.76 3.71
N LYS A 44 3.03 -14.45 4.36
CA LYS A 44 3.11 -15.90 4.61
C LYS A 44 3.22 -16.68 3.30
N ARG A 45 2.34 -16.41 2.32
CA ARG A 45 2.33 -17.08 1.01
C ARG A 45 3.58 -16.78 0.18
N LEU A 46 4.13 -15.58 0.29
CA LEU A 46 5.39 -15.23 -0.36
C LEU A 46 6.57 -16.02 0.20
N LYS A 47 6.66 -16.17 1.54
CA LYS A 47 7.67 -17.02 2.20
C LYS A 47 7.53 -18.49 1.81
N MET A 48 6.30 -18.96 1.61
CA MET A 48 6.01 -20.31 1.08
C MET A 48 6.38 -20.49 -0.40
N GLY A 49 6.84 -19.44 -1.10
CA GLY A 49 7.19 -19.51 -2.52
C GLY A 49 6.02 -19.47 -3.48
N VAL A 50 4.81 -19.12 -3.00
CA VAL A 50 3.65 -18.96 -3.88
C VAL A 50 3.89 -17.77 -4.81
N SER A 51 3.62 -17.97 -6.10
CA SER A 51 3.83 -16.92 -7.09
C SER A 51 2.93 -15.71 -6.83
N ILE A 52 3.46 -14.51 -7.07
CA ILE A 52 2.74 -13.25 -6.86
C ILE A 52 1.43 -13.20 -7.65
N SER A 53 1.40 -13.79 -8.86
CA SER A 53 0.19 -13.88 -9.67
C SER A 53 -0.91 -14.70 -9.00
N ASN A 54 -0.57 -15.79 -8.32
CA ASN A 54 -1.53 -16.61 -7.61
C ASN A 54 -2.03 -15.91 -6.33
N ILE A 55 -1.12 -15.30 -5.56
CA ILE A 55 -1.47 -14.49 -4.39
C ILE A 55 -2.43 -13.34 -4.79
N ALA A 56 -2.14 -12.66 -5.90
CA ALA A 56 -2.99 -11.59 -6.44
C ALA A 56 -4.41 -12.06 -6.73
N GLY A 57 -4.56 -13.21 -7.39
CA GLY A 57 -5.86 -13.78 -7.71
C GLY A 57 -6.63 -14.21 -6.46
N GLN A 58 -5.94 -14.83 -5.49
CA GLN A 58 -6.57 -15.34 -4.27
C GLN A 58 -7.01 -14.23 -3.30
N CYS A 59 -6.26 -13.13 -3.23
CA CYS A 59 -6.58 -11.99 -2.37
C CYS A 59 -7.48 -10.94 -3.06
N ASP A 60 -7.84 -11.14 -4.33
CA ASP A 60 -8.54 -10.16 -5.17
C ASP A 60 -7.85 -8.77 -5.15
N VAL A 61 -6.53 -8.78 -5.32
CA VAL A 61 -5.70 -7.57 -5.35
C VAL A 61 -4.84 -7.54 -6.60
N SER A 62 -4.65 -6.36 -7.18
CA SER A 62 -3.77 -6.22 -8.35
C SER A 62 -2.32 -6.60 -8.02
N ARG A 63 -1.65 -7.26 -8.96
CA ARG A 63 -0.21 -7.58 -8.85
C ARG A 63 0.63 -6.35 -8.52
N LYS A 64 0.29 -5.20 -9.12
CA LYS A 64 0.97 -3.92 -8.86
C LYS A 64 0.89 -3.52 -7.38
N ALA A 65 -0.29 -3.64 -6.76
CA ALA A 65 -0.45 -3.29 -5.35
C ALA A 65 0.36 -4.22 -4.43
N ILE A 66 0.50 -5.50 -4.78
CA ILE A 66 1.39 -6.43 -4.06
C ILE A 66 2.86 -6.01 -4.22
N TYR A 67 3.32 -5.68 -5.44
CA TYR A 67 4.69 -5.19 -5.64
C TYR A 67 4.96 -3.88 -4.90
N ASP A 68 4.04 -2.92 -4.95
CA ASP A 68 4.15 -1.65 -4.22
C ASP A 68 4.20 -1.89 -2.70
N PHE A 69 3.44 -2.85 -2.20
CA PHE A 69 3.45 -3.26 -0.79
C PHE A 69 4.79 -3.89 -0.39
N LEU A 70 5.26 -4.87 -1.15
CA LEU A 70 6.56 -5.52 -0.90
C LEU A 70 7.70 -4.49 -0.92
N LYS A 71 7.65 -3.53 -1.86
CA LYS A 71 8.62 -2.43 -1.94
C LYS A 71 8.59 -1.55 -0.70
N LYS A 72 7.41 -1.20 -0.17
CA LYS A 72 7.27 -0.41 1.06
C LYS A 72 7.77 -1.14 2.30
N GLN A 73 7.68 -2.47 2.31
CA GLN A 73 8.12 -3.33 3.41
C GLN A 73 9.57 -3.83 3.24
N GLU A 74 10.27 -3.40 2.18
CA GLU A 74 11.63 -3.85 1.84
C GLU A 74 11.75 -5.38 1.69
N ILE A 75 10.64 -6.06 1.36
CA ILE A 75 10.61 -7.51 1.17
C ILE A 75 11.01 -7.83 -0.26
N ALA A 76 12.14 -8.53 -0.42
CA ALA A 76 12.57 -8.98 -1.73
C ALA A 76 11.63 -10.09 -2.26
N PRO A 77 11.04 -9.96 -3.46
CA PRO A 77 10.09 -10.93 -4.02
C PRO A 77 10.72 -12.31 -4.36
N LYS A 78 12.02 -12.48 -4.12
CA LYS A 78 12.79 -13.69 -4.45
C LYS A 78 13.33 -14.45 -3.23
N THR A 79 12.95 -14.09 -2.01
CA THR A 79 13.31 -14.88 -0.82
C THR A 79 12.41 -16.10 -0.69
N PHE A 80 12.51 -17.05 -1.62
CA PHE A 80 12.01 -18.39 -1.37
C PHE A 80 13.08 -19.12 -0.54
N ASN A 81 12.74 -19.47 0.70
CA ASN A 81 13.62 -20.28 1.54
C ASN A 81 12.91 -21.60 1.88
N PRO A 82 13.28 -22.72 1.24
CA PRO A 82 12.63 -24.02 1.42
C PRO A 82 12.56 -24.48 2.89
N LYS A 83 13.48 -24.02 3.73
CA LYS A 83 13.57 -24.37 5.16
C LYS A 83 12.44 -23.77 6.02
N ASP A 84 11.78 -22.72 5.55
CA ASP A 84 10.62 -22.13 6.22
C ASP A 84 9.36 -23.00 6.04
N TYR A 85 9.38 -23.93 5.09
CA TYR A 85 8.35 -24.94 4.89
C TYR A 85 8.70 -26.18 5.73
N LYS A 86 8.40 -26.14 7.02
CA LYS A 86 8.24 -27.39 7.78
C LYS A 86 6.88 -27.96 7.42
N ILE A 87 6.88 -29.01 6.59
CA ILE A 87 5.75 -29.94 6.54
C ILE A 87 5.69 -30.53 7.94
N THR A 88 4.80 -30.02 8.77
CA THR A 88 4.42 -30.73 9.99
C THR A 88 3.50 -31.84 9.52
N ASP A 89 4.01 -33.06 9.53
CA ASP A 89 3.21 -34.30 9.42
C ASP A 89 2.12 -34.35 10.50
#